data_AF-A0A357B0Y1-F1
#
_entry.id   AF-A0A357B0Y1-F1
#
_cell.length_a   1.000
_cell.length_b   1.000
_cell.length_c   1.000
_cell.angle_alpha   90.00
_cell.angle_beta   90.00
_cell.angle_gamma   90.00
#
_symmetry.space_group_name_H-M   'P 1'
#
loop_
_entity.id
_entity.type
_entity.pdbx_description
1 polymer ?
#
loop_
_entity_poly.entity_id
_entity_poly.type
_entity_poly.pdbx_seq_one_letter_code
_entity_poly.pdbx_strand_id
1 'polypeptide(L)'
;GGSQIWLEEGEQMTVSDMLKCIAVVSANDCAVAMAEHISGSENAFAQKMNARALELGCEDTNFKNCTGLFEDPEHYTCAYDIAIMSRELLLHDWIKDYTTIWMDTVRNGEFGLSNTNKLVYYYDGCTGLKTGFTTTAMYCLSASAKRDGVEYIAVIMHGKSIESRNDDAKALLSYGFANYTLCPLQAGGVLPPVRVELGKSDSVQPLYAGSDAILLEKSVAKDIHYSLDLAESITAPVKAGDRLGTLTVYSGSDITAQVALTADNDVPRLSVCGIFLRMLNMATSSE
;
A
#
# COMPACT_ATOMS: atom_id res chain seq x y z
N GLY A 1 -11.47 -9.41 27.77
CA GLY A 1 -10.22 -10.09 28.17
C GLY A 1 -9.11 -9.78 27.18
N GLY A 2 -7.89 -10.26 27.44
CA GLY A 2 -6.69 -9.92 26.66
C GLY A 2 -6.04 -8.60 27.12
N SER A 3 -5.25 -7.95 26.26
CA SER A 3 -4.69 -6.63 26.56
C SER A 3 -5.79 -5.58 26.61
N GLN A 4 -5.76 -4.70 27.61
CA GLN A 4 -6.83 -3.74 27.89
C GLN A 4 -6.24 -2.45 28.48
N ILE A 5 -6.98 -1.35 28.35
CA ILE A 5 -6.73 -0.12 29.11
C ILE A 5 -7.74 0.06 30.25
N TRP A 6 -8.62 -0.92 30.46
CA TRP A 6 -9.67 -0.93 31.48
C TRP A 6 -10.67 0.20 31.28
N LEU A 7 -11.24 0.31 30.07
CA LEU A 7 -12.36 1.22 29.82
C LEU A 7 -13.53 0.92 30.77
N GLU A 8 -14.09 1.96 31.37
CA GLU A 8 -15.29 1.87 32.20
C GLU A 8 -16.56 2.05 31.37
N GLU A 9 -17.68 1.46 31.82
CA GLU A 9 -18.97 1.67 31.17
C GLU A 9 -19.37 3.14 31.23
N GLY A 10 -19.69 3.72 30.07
CA GLY A 10 -20.04 5.15 29.94
C GLY A 10 -18.83 6.09 29.84
N GLU A 11 -17.60 5.60 29.97
CA GLU A 11 -16.39 6.38 29.69
C GLU A 11 -16.39 6.84 28.22
N GLN A 12 -16.03 8.10 27.99
CA GLN A 12 -15.88 8.66 26.64
C GLN A 12 -14.40 8.93 26.36
N MET A 13 -13.95 8.43 25.21
CA MET A 13 -12.58 8.63 24.73
C MET A 13 -12.60 9.00 23.25
N THR A 14 -11.63 9.80 22.81
CA THR A 14 -11.57 10.21 21.41
C THR A 14 -11.24 9.02 20.50
N VAL A 15 -11.69 9.05 19.24
CA VAL A 15 -11.33 8.03 18.24
C VAL A 15 -9.80 7.93 18.09
N SER A 16 -9.10 9.07 18.14
CA SER A 16 -7.64 9.13 18.07
C SER A 16 -7.00 8.36 19.23
N ASP A 17 -7.46 8.56 20.45
CA ASP A 17 -6.93 7.82 21.61
C ASP A 17 -7.29 6.33 21.55
N MET A 18 -8.50 5.97 21.10
CA MET A 18 -8.88 4.57 20.93
C MET A 18 -8.00 3.88 19.89
N LEU A 19 -7.73 4.52 18.75
CA LEU A 19 -6.80 4.03 17.73
C LEU A 19 -5.38 3.90 18.28
N LYS A 20 -4.91 4.87 19.07
CA LYS A 20 -3.62 4.81 19.75
C LYS A 20 -3.53 3.59 20.68
N CYS A 21 -4.54 3.34 21.50
CA CYS A 21 -4.56 2.19 22.40
C CYS A 21 -4.61 0.85 21.65
N ILE A 22 -5.37 0.76 20.56
CA ILE A 22 -5.42 -0.42 19.69
C ILE A 22 -4.04 -0.68 19.05
N ALA A 23 -3.43 0.36 18.47
CA ALA A 23 -2.16 0.24 17.77
C ALA A 23 -0.98 -0.07 18.70
N VAL A 24 -0.86 0.65 19.82
CA VAL A 24 0.33 0.60 20.69
C VAL A 24 0.30 -0.59 21.64
N VAL A 25 -0.82 -0.83 22.33
CA VAL A 25 -0.91 -1.87 23.38
C VAL A 25 -1.89 -2.99 23.05
N SER A 26 -2.49 -2.99 21.86
CA SER A 26 -3.48 -4.02 21.47
C SER A 26 -4.71 -4.05 22.36
N ALA A 27 -5.21 -2.88 22.76
CA ALA A 27 -6.35 -2.76 23.67
C ALA A 27 -7.64 -3.34 23.08
N ASN A 28 -8.04 -4.52 23.54
CA ASN A 28 -9.22 -5.25 23.09
C ASN A 28 -10.53 -4.54 23.47
N ASP A 29 -10.56 -3.90 24.63
CA ASP A 29 -11.69 -3.07 25.07
C ASP A 29 -11.91 -1.88 24.13
N CYS A 30 -10.84 -1.21 23.71
CA CYS A 30 -10.93 -0.16 22.68
C CYS A 30 -11.37 -0.70 21.33
N ALA A 31 -10.89 -1.88 20.93
CA ALA A 31 -11.27 -2.50 19.66
C ALA A 31 -12.77 -2.83 19.62
N VAL A 32 -13.31 -3.41 20.70
CA VAL A 32 -14.75 -3.70 20.82
C VAL A 32 -15.57 -2.41 20.84
N ALA A 33 -15.19 -1.41 21.63
CA ALA A 33 -15.89 -0.12 21.68
C ALA A 33 -15.95 0.56 20.30
N MET A 34 -14.83 0.56 19.56
CA MET A 34 -14.77 1.07 18.19
C MET A 34 -15.63 0.26 17.23
N ALA A 35 -15.61 -1.07 17.33
CA ALA A 35 -16.41 -1.96 16.51
C ALA A 35 -17.92 -1.72 16.68
N GLU A 36 -18.36 -1.58 17.94
CA GLU A 36 -19.73 -1.24 18.29
C GLU A 36 -20.11 0.16 17.81
N HIS A 37 -19.23 1.15 17.96
CA HIS A 37 -19.46 2.50 17.46
C HIS A 37 -19.65 2.56 15.93
N ILE A 38 -18.85 1.79 15.18
CA ILE A 38 -18.84 1.82 13.70
C ILE A 38 -19.96 0.96 13.09
N SER A 39 -20.33 -0.14 13.75
CA SER A 39 -21.20 -1.17 13.16
C SER A 39 -22.39 -1.57 14.03
N GLY A 40 -22.56 -0.95 15.20
CA GLY A 40 -23.62 -1.24 16.16
C GLY A 40 -23.42 -2.52 16.99
N SER A 41 -22.54 -3.42 16.56
CA SER A 41 -22.13 -4.61 17.32
C SER A 41 -20.79 -5.14 16.82
N GLU A 42 -20.06 -5.87 17.67
CA GLU A 42 -18.83 -6.56 17.27
C GLU A 42 -19.06 -7.57 16.12
N ASN A 43 -20.15 -8.34 16.17
CA ASN A 43 -20.47 -9.32 15.12
C ASN A 43 -20.67 -8.64 13.76
N ALA A 44 -21.38 -7.52 13.70
CA ALA A 44 -21.55 -6.75 12.47
C ALA A 44 -20.23 -6.16 11.98
N PHE A 45 -19.34 -5.77 12.90
CA PHE A 45 -18.00 -5.31 12.53
C PHE A 45 -17.13 -6.44 11.95
N ALA A 46 -17.14 -7.63 12.56
CA ALA A 46 -16.42 -8.81 12.02
C ALA A 46 -16.90 -9.17 10.60
N GLN A 47 -18.20 -9.05 10.31
CA GLN A 47 -18.73 -9.20 8.95
C GLN A 47 -18.16 -8.16 7.97
N LYS A 48 -18.04 -6.89 8.39
CA LYS A 48 -17.37 -5.86 7.59
C LYS A 48 -15.88 -6.14 7.40
N MET A 49 -15.18 -6.67 8.41
CA MET A 49 -13.79 -7.08 8.28
C MET A 49 -13.61 -8.15 7.20
N ASN A 50 -14.49 -9.16 7.18
CA ASN A 50 -14.47 -10.22 6.16
C ASN A 50 -14.82 -9.69 4.76
N ALA A 51 -15.81 -8.80 4.65
CA ALA A 51 -16.12 -8.15 3.38
C ALA A 51 -14.92 -7.36 2.85
N ARG A 52 -14.23 -6.61 3.73
CA ARG A 52 -13.03 -5.87 3.35
C ARG A 52 -11.86 -6.78 2.99
N ALA A 53 -11.66 -7.89 3.71
CA ALA A 53 -10.63 -8.87 3.39
C ALA A 53 -10.86 -9.46 1.98
N LEU A 54 -12.10 -9.80 1.64
CA LEU A 54 -12.46 -10.27 0.30
C LEU A 54 -12.21 -9.22 -0.78
N GLU A 55 -12.57 -7.96 -0.55
CA GLU A 55 -12.29 -6.84 -1.47
C GLU A 55 -10.79 -6.66 -1.73
N LEU A 56 -9.94 -6.94 -0.74
CA LEU A 56 -8.49 -6.86 -0.85
C LEU A 56 -7.86 -8.11 -1.50
N GLY A 57 -8.65 -9.16 -1.73
CA GLY A 57 -8.17 -10.43 -2.28
C GLY A 57 -7.51 -11.35 -1.26
N CYS A 58 -7.87 -11.23 0.03
CA CYS A 58 -7.45 -12.17 1.06
C CYS A 58 -8.30 -13.45 0.96
N GLU A 59 -7.69 -14.54 0.48
CA GLU A 59 -8.39 -15.81 0.20
C GLU A 59 -8.37 -16.78 1.39
N ASP A 60 -7.41 -16.62 2.30
CA ASP A 60 -7.14 -17.54 3.42
C ASP A 60 -7.36 -16.85 4.78
N THR A 61 -8.39 -16.01 4.88
CA THR A 61 -8.69 -15.22 6.08
C THR A 61 -10.17 -15.21 6.43
N ASN A 62 -10.47 -15.44 7.70
CA ASN A 62 -11.81 -15.28 8.28
C ASN A 62 -11.73 -14.74 9.71
N PHE A 63 -12.44 -13.65 9.96
CA PHE A 63 -12.54 -13.00 11.26
C PHE A 63 -13.86 -13.35 11.94
N LYS A 64 -13.76 -13.77 13.20
CA LYS A 64 -14.91 -14.08 14.08
C LYS A 64 -15.19 -13.00 15.13
N ASN A 65 -14.24 -12.10 15.34
CA ASN A 65 -14.29 -11.00 16.30
C ASN A 65 -13.30 -9.91 15.86
N CYS A 66 -13.29 -8.77 16.55
CA CYS A 66 -12.42 -7.64 16.22
C CYS A 66 -11.07 -7.64 16.97
N THR A 67 -10.88 -8.57 17.91
CA THR A 67 -9.76 -8.55 18.86
C THR A 67 -8.68 -9.60 18.59
N GLY A 68 -8.97 -10.61 17.78
CA GLY A 68 -8.09 -11.77 17.56
C GLY A 68 -8.12 -12.79 18.70
N LEU A 69 -9.16 -12.79 19.53
CA LEU A 69 -9.35 -13.84 20.52
C LEU A 69 -9.68 -15.16 19.80
N PHE A 70 -9.00 -16.24 20.21
CA PHE A 70 -8.88 -17.49 19.45
C PHE A 70 -9.90 -18.57 19.85
N GLU A 71 -10.99 -18.18 20.49
CA GLU A 71 -12.01 -19.13 20.99
C GLU A 71 -12.71 -19.87 19.86
N ASP A 72 -12.85 -19.23 18.70
CA ASP A 72 -13.48 -19.79 17.52
C ASP A 72 -12.41 -20.30 16.53
N PRO A 73 -12.38 -21.60 16.20
CA PRO A 73 -11.40 -22.15 15.25
C PRO A 73 -11.56 -21.62 13.83
N GLU A 74 -12.72 -21.05 13.48
CA GLU A 74 -12.93 -20.38 12.20
C GLU A 74 -12.30 -18.97 12.18
N HIS A 75 -11.66 -18.51 13.26
CA HIS A 75 -10.86 -17.30 13.27
C HIS A 75 -9.43 -17.60 12.80
N TYR A 76 -9.12 -17.31 11.54
CA TYR A 76 -7.81 -17.63 10.95
C TYR A 76 -7.38 -16.60 9.89
N THR A 77 -6.09 -16.61 9.58
CA THR A 77 -5.45 -15.84 8.51
C THR A 77 -4.13 -16.51 8.12
N CYS A 78 -3.48 -16.04 7.05
CA CYS A 78 -2.16 -16.47 6.63
C CYS A 78 -1.17 -15.29 6.54
N ALA A 79 0.12 -15.60 6.41
CA ALA A 79 1.16 -14.56 6.37
C ALA A 79 1.02 -13.63 5.16
N TYR A 80 0.57 -14.19 4.02
CA TYR A 80 0.36 -13.45 2.78
C TYR A 80 -0.79 -12.45 2.90
N ASP A 81 -1.93 -12.86 3.45
CA ASP A 81 -3.09 -11.99 3.65
C ASP A 81 -2.79 -10.88 4.66
N ILE A 82 -2.04 -11.16 5.72
CA ILE A 82 -1.56 -10.13 6.64
C ILE A 82 -0.63 -9.13 5.93
N ALA A 83 0.20 -9.58 4.99
CA ALA A 83 1.02 -8.66 4.19
C ALA A 83 0.15 -7.78 3.27
N ILE A 84 -0.91 -8.33 2.66
CA ILE A 84 -1.87 -7.56 1.86
C ILE A 84 -2.56 -6.49 2.72
N MET A 85 -3.11 -6.87 3.87
CA MET A 85 -3.76 -5.95 4.80
C MET A 85 -2.80 -4.88 5.31
N SER A 86 -1.56 -5.26 5.63
CA SER A 86 -0.52 -4.33 6.07
C SER A 86 -0.17 -3.33 4.97
N ARG A 87 -0.08 -3.78 3.71
CA ARG A 87 0.19 -2.91 2.55
C ARG A 87 -0.93 -1.91 2.37
N GLU A 88 -2.19 -2.35 2.42
CA GLU A 88 -3.35 -1.47 2.32
C GLU A 88 -3.36 -0.42 3.44
N LEU A 89 -3.12 -0.84 4.68
CA LEU A 89 -3.07 0.05 5.83
C LEU A 89 -1.98 1.12 5.68
N LEU A 90 -0.80 0.76 5.14
CA LEU A 90 0.31 1.68 4.93
C LEU A 90 0.09 2.70 3.80
N LEU A 91 -0.95 2.54 2.95
CA LEU A 91 -1.35 3.60 2.01
C LEU A 91 -1.92 4.83 2.75
N HIS A 92 -2.30 4.67 4.01
CA HIS A 92 -2.78 5.73 4.87
C HIS A 92 -1.64 6.24 5.76
N ASP A 93 -0.88 7.23 5.29
CA ASP A 93 0.33 7.72 6.01
C ASP A 93 0.07 8.12 7.47
N TRP A 94 -1.14 8.59 7.81
CA TRP A 94 -1.53 8.92 9.19
C TRP A 94 -1.43 7.74 10.16
N ILE A 95 -1.48 6.48 9.70
CA ILE A 95 -1.37 5.33 10.61
C ILE A 95 -0.01 5.29 11.32
N LYS A 96 1.02 5.83 10.67
CA LYS A 96 2.40 5.89 11.19
C LYS A 96 2.49 6.77 12.43
N ASP A 97 1.58 7.74 12.59
CA ASP A 97 1.47 8.55 13.81
C ASP A 97 1.15 7.72 15.05
N TYR A 98 0.58 6.52 14.88
CA TYR A 98 0.26 5.58 15.95
C TYR A 98 1.23 4.41 16.02
N THR A 99 1.53 3.77 14.88
CA THR A 99 2.32 2.52 14.86
C THR A 99 3.80 2.72 15.18
N THR A 100 4.30 3.96 15.12
CA THR A 100 5.68 4.34 15.46
C THR A 100 5.85 4.93 16.86
N ILE A 101 4.76 5.05 17.64
CA ILE A 101 4.85 5.46 19.04
C ILE A 101 5.63 4.41 19.80
N TRP A 102 6.73 4.78 20.47
CA TRP A 102 7.43 3.85 21.37
C TRP A 102 6.73 3.73 22.72
N MET A 103 6.48 4.88 23.34
CA MET A 103 5.71 5.01 24.58
C MET A 103 4.90 6.30 24.52
N ASP A 104 3.72 6.28 25.13
CA ASP A 104 2.86 7.46 25.29
C ASP A 104 1.93 7.24 26.49
N THR A 105 0.98 8.14 26.69
CA THR A 105 -0.04 8.01 27.72
C THR A 105 -1.42 8.37 27.17
N VAL A 106 -2.47 7.91 27.87
CA VAL A 106 -3.85 8.37 27.70
C VAL A 106 -4.41 8.80 29.05
N ARG A 107 -5.64 9.34 29.07
CA ARG A 107 -6.28 9.88 30.27
C ARG A 107 -5.40 10.92 30.97
N ASN A 108 -4.92 11.90 30.21
CA ASN A 108 -4.07 12.98 30.70
C ASN A 108 -2.81 12.51 31.48
N GLY A 109 -2.26 11.35 31.14
CA GLY A 109 -1.06 10.80 31.79
C GLY A 109 -1.32 9.69 32.79
N GLU A 110 -2.57 9.35 33.10
CA GLU A 110 -2.90 8.36 34.12
C GLU A 110 -2.62 6.91 33.67
N PHE A 111 -2.68 6.64 32.36
CA PHE A 111 -2.41 5.30 31.83
C PHE A 111 -1.29 5.31 30.80
N GLY A 112 -0.23 4.54 31.09
CA GLY A 112 0.93 4.40 30.22
C GLY A 112 0.71 3.38 29.09
N LEU A 113 1.14 3.74 27.89
CA LEU A 113 1.17 2.88 26.72
C LEU A 113 2.62 2.56 26.38
N SER A 114 2.94 1.27 26.19
CA SER A 114 4.25 0.83 25.74
C SER A 114 4.06 -0.07 24.52
N ASN A 115 4.72 0.28 23.42
CA ASN A 115 4.57 -0.46 22.18
C ASN A 115 5.09 -1.89 22.32
N THR A 116 4.27 -2.84 21.88
CA THR A 116 4.61 -4.26 21.90
C THR A 116 5.60 -4.63 20.77
N ASN A 117 5.66 -3.82 19.72
CA ASN A 117 6.64 -3.91 18.65
C ASN A 117 7.94 -3.19 19.03
N LYS A 118 8.92 -3.96 19.52
CA LYS A 118 10.22 -3.40 19.93
C LYS A 118 11.06 -2.85 18.76
N LEU A 119 10.78 -3.24 17.50
CA LEU A 119 11.54 -2.74 16.35
C LEU A 119 11.42 -1.23 16.20
N VAL A 120 10.31 -0.64 16.64
CA VAL A 120 10.09 0.82 16.66
C VAL A 120 11.20 1.55 17.41
N TYR A 121 11.78 0.93 18.45
CA TYR A 121 12.82 1.55 19.27
C TYR A 121 14.22 1.49 18.64
N TYR A 122 14.54 0.43 17.88
CA TYR A 122 15.94 0.16 17.49
C TYR A 122 16.17 -0.19 16.02
N TYR A 123 15.13 -0.44 15.22
CA TYR A 123 15.28 -0.74 13.80
C TYR A 123 15.09 0.53 12.99
N ASP A 124 16.18 0.99 12.38
CA ASP A 124 16.19 2.18 11.55
C ASP A 124 15.11 2.12 10.45
N GLY A 125 14.41 3.22 10.23
CA GLY A 125 13.32 3.30 9.25
C GLY A 125 12.07 2.50 9.59
N CYS A 126 11.91 1.92 10.79
CA CYS A 126 10.69 1.21 11.17
C CYS A 126 9.45 2.11 11.11
N THR A 127 8.39 1.63 10.46
CA THR A 127 7.11 2.34 10.31
C THR A 127 5.93 1.64 11.00
N GLY A 128 6.16 0.46 11.62
CA GLY A 128 5.10 -0.31 12.26
C GLY A 128 5.34 -1.82 12.23
N LEU A 129 4.31 -2.68 12.29
CA LEU A 129 2.90 -2.34 12.49
C LEU A 129 2.32 -2.96 13.75
N LYS A 130 2.32 -4.30 13.86
CA LYS A 130 1.53 -4.96 14.90
C LYS A 130 2.09 -6.31 15.30
N THR A 131 2.16 -6.54 16.61
CA THR A 131 2.40 -7.87 17.18
C THR A 131 1.10 -8.57 17.56
N GLY A 132 1.14 -9.90 17.60
CA GLY A 132 0.09 -10.73 18.18
C GLY A 132 0.69 -11.85 19.04
N PHE A 133 -0.04 -12.27 20.07
CA PHE A 133 0.30 -13.44 20.86
C PHE A 133 -0.96 -14.11 21.40
N THR A 134 -1.06 -15.42 21.18
CA THR A 134 -1.96 -16.32 21.91
C THR A 134 -1.21 -17.61 22.19
N THR A 135 -1.76 -18.47 23.05
CA THR A 135 -1.17 -19.79 23.33
C THR A 135 -1.15 -20.71 22.10
N THR A 136 -2.01 -20.45 21.11
CA THR A 136 -2.10 -21.22 19.86
C THR A 136 -1.30 -20.60 18.72
N ALA A 137 -1.38 -19.28 18.54
CA ALA A 137 -0.70 -18.54 17.48
C ALA A 137 0.78 -18.29 17.78
N MET A 138 1.19 -18.40 19.05
CA MET A 138 2.53 -18.06 19.54
C MET A 138 2.90 -16.62 19.15
N TYR A 139 4.19 -16.31 18.94
CA TYR A 139 4.65 -14.94 18.77
C TYR A 139 4.58 -14.50 17.30
N CYS A 140 3.62 -13.63 16.97
CA CYS A 140 3.42 -13.08 15.61
C CYS A 140 3.78 -11.60 15.52
N LEU A 141 4.21 -11.16 14.34
CA LEU A 141 4.57 -9.76 14.03
C LEU A 141 4.41 -9.48 12.54
N SER A 142 3.65 -8.44 12.20
CA SER A 142 3.78 -7.73 10.94
C SER A 142 4.61 -6.47 11.19
N ALA A 143 5.84 -6.46 10.70
CA ALA A 143 6.77 -5.34 10.80
C ALA A 143 6.87 -4.62 9.46
N SER A 144 7.02 -3.31 9.48
CA SER A 144 7.36 -2.53 8.29
C SER A 144 8.50 -1.57 8.54
N ALA A 145 9.22 -1.26 7.47
CA ALA A 145 10.25 -0.23 7.46
C ALA A 145 10.37 0.40 6.08
N LYS A 146 10.69 1.70 6.06
CA LYS A 146 10.89 2.50 4.86
C LYS A 146 12.28 3.12 4.86
N ARG A 147 13.04 2.92 3.78
CA ARG A 147 14.34 3.56 3.49
C ARG A 147 14.46 3.80 1.99
N ASP A 148 15.15 4.85 1.58
CA ASP A 148 15.45 5.12 0.16
C ASP A 148 14.22 5.03 -0.78
N GLY A 149 13.07 5.50 -0.31
CA GLY A 149 11.82 5.51 -1.07
C GLY A 149 11.06 4.17 -1.14
N VAL A 150 11.64 3.06 -0.68
CA VAL A 150 10.97 1.75 -0.63
C VAL A 150 10.53 1.39 0.79
N GLU A 151 9.32 0.85 0.90
CA GLU A 151 8.76 0.34 2.16
C GLU A 151 8.54 -1.17 2.06
N TYR A 152 9.14 -1.93 2.99
CA TYR A 152 8.99 -3.38 3.08
C TYR A 152 8.12 -3.78 4.25
N ILE A 153 7.48 -4.94 4.11
CA ILE A 153 6.67 -5.59 5.14
C ILE A 153 7.24 -7.00 5.36
N ALA A 154 7.47 -7.36 6.62
CA ALA A 154 7.88 -8.68 7.04
C ALA A 154 6.85 -9.26 8.01
N VAL A 155 6.26 -10.40 7.63
CA VAL A 155 5.24 -11.09 8.44
C VAL A 155 5.81 -12.37 9.00
N ILE A 156 5.88 -12.44 10.33
CA ILE A 156 6.30 -13.62 11.10
C ILE A 156 5.07 -14.17 11.80
N MET A 157 4.81 -15.47 11.61
CA MET A 157 3.76 -16.21 12.31
C MET A 157 4.38 -17.34 13.11
N HIS A 158 3.79 -17.66 14.27
CA HIS A 158 4.21 -18.79 15.10
C HIS A 158 5.68 -18.78 15.53
N GLY A 159 6.23 -17.59 15.82
CA GLY A 159 7.58 -17.44 16.36
C GLY A 159 7.71 -18.09 17.74
N LYS A 160 8.92 -18.57 18.07
CA LYS A 160 9.19 -19.31 19.32
C LYS A 160 9.28 -18.43 20.56
N SER A 161 9.77 -17.20 20.40
CA SER A 161 9.89 -16.18 21.44
C SER A 161 9.76 -14.78 20.85
N ILE A 162 9.66 -13.76 21.71
CA ILE A 162 9.69 -12.36 21.29
C ILE A 162 10.99 -12.04 20.55
N GLU A 163 12.12 -12.53 21.06
CA GLU A 163 13.45 -12.31 20.50
C GLU A 163 13.57 -12.95 19.12
N SER A 164 13.26 -14.25 19.00
CA SER A 164 13.30 -14.98 17.72
C SER A 164 12.45 -14.29 16.65
N ARG A 165 11.19 -13.96 16.98
CA ARG A 165 10.28 -13.28 16.05
C ARG A 165 10.83 -11.92 15.59
N ASN A 166 11.41 -11.15 16.51
CA ASN A 166 11.97 -9.84 16.19
C ASN A 166 13.24 -9.97 15.32
N ASP A 167 14.09 -10.95 15.60
CA ASP A 167 15.29 -11.23 14.82
C ASP A 167 14.94 -11.71 13.40
N ASP A 168 13.94 -12.57 13.26
CA ASP A 168 13.45 -13.04 11.96
C ASP A 168 12.88 -11.87 11.13
N ALA A 169 12.05 -11.02 11.73
CA ALA A 169 11.53 -9.83 11.07
C ALA A 169 12.65 -8.87 10.64
N LYS A 170 13.63 -8.63 11.53
CA LYS A 170 14.81 -7.82 11.23
C LYS A 170 15.61 -8.41 10.07
N ALA A 171 15.80 -9.72 10.03
CA ALA A 171 16.54 -10.41 8.98
C ALA A 171 15.84 -10.26 7.63
N LEU A 172 14.51 -10.47 7.56
CA LEU A 172 13.73 -10.30 6.33
C LEU A 172 13.77 -8.86 5.81
N LEU A 173 13.52 -7.88 6.67
CA LEU A 173 13.59 -6.46 6.28
C LEU A 173 14.98 -6.09 5.78
N SER A 174 16.02 -6.53 6.50
CA SER A 174 17.41 -6.25 6.12
C SER A 174 17.80 -6.93 4.82
N TYR A 175 17.29 -8.15 4.55
CA TYR A 175 17.45 -8.83 3.28
C TYR A 175 16.82 -8.05 2.12
N GLY A 176 15.60 -7.53 2.30
CA GLY A 176 14.93 -6.68 1.32
C GLY A 176 15.78 -5.46 0.96
N PHE A 177 16.17 -4.67 1.95
CA PHE A 177 17.00 -3.47 1.73
C PHE A 177 18.41 -3.79 1.20
N ALA A 178 19.00 -4.92 1.56
CA ALA A 178 20.33 -5.29 1.09
C ALA A 178 20.33 -5.68 -0.39
N ASN A 179 19.30 -6.40 -0.84
CA ASN A 179 19.30 -7.07 -2.15
C ASN A 179 18.48 -6.35 -3.21
N TYR A 180 17.54 -5.47 -2.84
CA TYR A 180 16.65 -4.83 -3.79
C TYR A 180 16.78 -3.30 -3.76
N THR A 181 16.44 -2.66 -4.88
CA THR A 181 16.44 -1.21 -5.05
C THR A 181 15.32 -0.80 -5.97
N LEU A 182 14.79 0.41 -5.77
CA LEU A 182 13.91 1.04 -6.74
C LEU A 182 14.73 1.55 -7.92
N CYS A 183 14.26 1.23 -9.12
CA CYS A 183 14.79 1.75 -10.37
C CYS A 183 13.75 2.74 -10.96
N PRO A 184 14.06 4.05 -11.00
CA PRO A 184 13.14 5.05 -11.54
C PRO A 184 12.90 4.85 -13.04
N LEU A 185 11.64 4.75 -13.46
CA LEU A 185 11.28 4.61 -14.88
C LEU A 185 11.61 5.86 -15.69
N GLN A 186 11.60 7.03 -15.06
CA GLN A 186 11.99 8.31 -15.67
C GLN A 186 13.48 8.36 -16.06
N ALA A 187 14.31 7.47 -15.54
CA ALA A 187 15.70 7.35 -16.00
C ALA A 187 15.78 6.95 -17.49
N GLY A 188 14.71 6.39 -18.05
CA GLY A 188 14.55 6.16 -19.48
C GLY A 188 14.32 7.44 -20.32
N GLY A 189 14.20 8.60 -19.69
CA GLY A 189 14.00 9.90 -20.33
C GLY A 189 12.57 10.43 -20.22
N VAL A 190 12.36 11.66 -20.73
CA VAL A 190 11.03 12.28 -20.80
C VAL A 190 10.20 11.58 -21.89
N LEU A 191 9.00 11.14 -21.52
CA LEU A 191 8.07 10.53 -22.47
C LEU A 191 7.60 11.58 -23.50
N PRO A 192 7.83 11.38 -24.81
CA PRO A 192 7.35 12.32 -25.82
C PRO A 192 5.81 12.27 -25.91
N PRO A 193 5.15 13.39 -26.22
CA PRO A 193 3.71 13.41 -26.44
C PRO A 193 3.34 12.61 -27.68
N VAL A 194 2.24 11.85 -27.61
CA VAL A 194 1.71 11.05 -28.72
C VAL A 194 0.73 11.90 -29.51
N ARG A 195 0.88 11.95 -30.84
CA ARG A 195 0.02 12.74 -31.73
C ARG A 195 -1.39 12.18 -31.75
N VAL A 196 -2.39 13.06 -31.65
CA VAL A 196 -3.80 12.69 -31.76
C VAL A 196 -4.40 13.21 -33.07
N GLU A 197 -4.85 12.29 -33.90
CA GLU A 197 -5.56 12.62 -35.14
C GLU A 197 -7.04 12.89 -34.89
N LEU A 198 -7.57 13.91 -35.54
CA LEU A 198 -8.98 14.32 -35.43
C LEU A 198 -9.41 14.67 -34.00
N GLY A 199 -8.46 14.94 -33.10
CA GLY A 199 -8.69 15.34 -31.72
C GLY A 199 -8.90 16.85 -31.57
N LYS A 200 -9.63 17.23 -30.51
CA LYS A 200 -9.68 18.63 -30.05
C LYS A 200 -8.31 19.14 -29.56
N SER A 201 -7.47 18.23 -29.11
CA SER A 201 -6.03 18.43 -28.86
C SER A 201 -5.24 17.68 -29.92
N ASP A 202 -4.03 18.17 -30.21
CA ASP A 202 -3.15 17.63 -31.25
C ASP A 202 -2.24 16.53 -30.73
N SER A 203 -2.17 16.40 -29.41
CA SER A 203 -1.40 15.39 -28.72
C SER A 203 -1.99 15.07 -27.34
N VAL A 204 -1.53 13.96 -26.79
CA VAL A 204 -1.81 13.49 -25.43
C VAL A 204 -0.48 13.09 -24.77
N GLN A 205 -0.32 13.36 -23.48
CA GLN A 205 0.93 13.06 -22.77
C GLN A 205 0.86 11.65 -22.19
N PRO A 206 1.80 10.74 -22.52
CA PRO A 206 1.86 9.45 -21.86
C PRO A 206 2.29 9.54 -20.40
N LEU A 207 1.67 8.71 -19.56
CA LEU A 207 2.02 8.45 -18.17
C LEU A 207 2.38 6.98 -17.99
N TYR A 208 3.24 6.67 -17.02
CA TYR A 208 3.46 5.29 -16.60
C TYR A 208 2.21 4.77 -15.88
N ALA A 209 1.72 3.60 -16.27
CA ALA A 209 0.64 2.94 -15.55
C ALA A 209 1.15 2.46 -14.18
N GLY A 210 0.61 3.02 -13.10
CA GLY A 210 0.96 2.64 -11.73
C GLY A 210 2.11 3.45 -11.14
N SER A 211 3.15 2.75 -10.67
CA SER A 211 4.32 3.34 -9.99
C SER A 211 5.30 3.96 -10.99
N ASP A 212 6.00 5.02 -10.56
CA ASP A 212 7.07 5.70 -11.30
C ASP A 212 8.44 4.99 -11.19
N ALA A 213 8.52 3.93 -10.39
CA ALA A 213 9.68 3.07 -10.22
C ALA A 213 9.30 1.60 -10.13
N ILE A 214 10.24 0.73 -10.52
CA ILE A 214 10.14 -0.73 -10.38
C ILE A 214 11.13 -1.24 -9.35
N LEU A 215 10.75 -2.26 -8.58
CA LEU A 215 11.64 -2.88 -7.61
C LEU A 215 12.44 -4.01 -8.26
N LEU A 216 13.76 -3.90 -8.23
CA LEU A 216 14.67 -4.87 -8.85
C LEU A 216 15.73 -5.33 -7.87
N GLU A 217 16.26 -6.53 -8.08
CA GLU A 217 17.50 -6.94 -7.41
C GLU A 217 18.65 -6.02 -7.82
N LYS A 218 19.50 -5.64 -6.87
CA LYS A 218 20.65 -4.74 -7.10
C LYS A 218 21.68 -5.31 -8.06
N SER A 219 21.76 -6.63 -8.18
CA SER A 219 22.60 -7.32 -9.18
C SER A 219 22.13 -7.00 -10.59
N VAL A 220 20.82 -7.12 -10.82
CA VAL A 220 20.11 -6.83 -12.07
C VAL A 220 20.13 -5.33 -12.37
N ALA A 221 20.02 -4.49 -11.33
CA ALA A 221 19.94 -3.04 -11.51
C ALA A 221 21.21 -2.34 -12.01
N LYS A 222 22.33 -3.05 -12.14
CA LYS A 222 23.62 -2.47 -12.58
C LYS A 222 23.72 -2.25 -14.08
N ASP A 223 22.99 -3.01 -14.88
CA ASP A 223 23.09 -3.01 -16.35
C ASP A 223 21.72 -2.82 -17.00
N ILE A 224 20.99 -1.80 -16.53
CA ILE A 224 19.64 -1.52 -17.00
C ILE A 224 19.66 -0.65 -18.24
N HIS A 225 18.80 -1.00 -19.20
CA HIS A 225 18.41 -0.10 -20.28
C HIS A 225 16.90 -0.17 -20.56
N TYR A 226 16.42 0.85 -21.26
CA TYR A 226 15.01 1.10 -21.49
C TYR A 226 14.72 1.06 -22.99
N SER A 227 13.66 0.37 -23.39
CA SER A 227 13.10 0.43 -24.74
C SER A 227 11.69 0.99 -24.68
N LEU A 228 11.49 2.08 -25.41
CA LEU A 228 10.21 2.77 -25.49
C LEU A 228 9.50 2.39 -26.78
N ASP A 229 8.37 1.71 -26.65
CA ASP A 229 7.46 1.43 -27.76
C ASP A 229 6.21 2.30 -27.61
N LEU A 230 6.14 3.39 -28.37
CA LEU A 230 5.01 4.32 -28.38
C LEU A 230 4.37 4.36 -29.76
N ALA A 231 3.04 4.46 -29.79
CA ALA A 231 2.34 4.71 -31.04
C ALA A 231 2.76 6.06 -31.64
N GLU A 232 3.07 6.10 -32.94
CA GLU A 232 3.39 7.36 -33.63
C GLU A 232 2.20 8.33 -33.65
N SER A 233 0.99 7.79 -33.76
CA SER A 233 -0.26 8.55 -33.68
C SER A 233 -1.43 7.67 -33.25
N ILE A 234 -2.46 8.30 -32.69
CA ILE A 234 -3.73 7.66 -32.32
C ILE A 234 -4.91 8.51 -32.80
N THR A 235 -6.00 7.88 -33.23
CA THR A 235 -7.19 8.60 -33.69
C THR A 235 -8.17 8.86 -32.54
N ALA A 236 -8.69 10.08 -32.43
CA ALA A 236 -9.70 10.44 -31.44
C ALA A 236 -11.05 9.72 -31.65
N PRO A 237 -11.81 9.44 -30.56
CA PRO A 237 -11.57 9.89 -29.19
C PRO A 237 -10.53 9.04 -28.43
N VAL A 238 -9.72 9.71 -27.61
CA VAL A 238 -8.84 9.08 -26.61
C VAL A 238 -9.42 9.37 -25.23
N LYS A 239 -9.43 8.39 -24.33
CA LYS A 239 -9.80 8.55 -22.93
C LYS A 239 -8.58 8.49 -22.03
N ALA A 240 -8.62 9.19 -20.90
CA ALA A 240 -7.65 9.02 -19.83
C ALA A 240 -7.55 7.53 -19.45
N GLY A 241 -6.33 7.01 -19.35
CA GLY A 241 -6.07 5.60 -19.12
C GLY A 241 -5.98 4.72 -20.37
N ASP A 242 -6.32 5.21 -21.56
CA ASP A 242 -6.13 4.46 -22.80
C ASP A 242 -4.63 4.17 -23.03
N ARG A 243 -4.32 2.95 -23.47
CA ARG A 243 -2.93 2.53 -23.70
C ARG A 243 -2.36 3.20 -24.94
N LEU A 244 -1.24 3.91 -24.76
CA LEU A 244 -0.49 4.61 -25.81
C LEU A 244 0.78 3.86 -26.23
N GLY A 245 1.26 2.94 -25.39
CA GLY A 245 2.48 2.18 -25.66
C GLY A 245 2.95 1.36 -24.48
N THR A 246 4.23 1.02 -24.46
CA THR A 246 4.88 0.23 -23.41
C THR A 246 6.35 0.64 -23.26
N LEU A 247 6.77 0.86 -22.03
CA LEU A 247 8.18 0.92 -21.66
C LEU A 247 8.62 -0.47 -21.22
N THR A 248 9.61 -1.04 -21.92
CA THR A 248 10.23 -2.31 -21.53
C THR A 248 11.58 -2.03 -20.88
N VAL A 249 11.79 -2.58 -19.68
CA VAL A 249 13.05 -2.47 -18.93
C VAL A 249 13.82 -3.77 -19.08
N TYR A 250 15.08 -3.66 -19.50
CA TYR A 250 15.98 -4.78 -19.71
C TYR A 250 17.14 -4.72 -18.72
N SER A 251 17.68 -5.90 -18.39
CA SER A 251 18.97 -6.07 -17.75
C SER A 251 19.81 -6.99 -18.63
N GLY A 252 20.85 -6.47 -19.27
CA GLY A 252 21.49 -7.20 -20.38
C GLY A 252 20.46 -7.55 -21.45
N SER A 253 20.33 -8.81 -21.87
CA SER A 253 19.33 -9.20 -22.88
C SER A 253 17.93 -9.51 -22.33
N ASP A 254 17.79 -9.59 -21.00
CA ASP A 254 16.58 -10.15 -20.38
C ASP A 254 15.58 -9.05 -20.01
N ILE A 255 14.31 -9.29 -20.33
CA ILE A 255 13.21 -8.40 -19.95
C ILE A 255 12.96 -8.55 -18.45
N THR A 256 13.12 -7.45 -17.73
CA THR A 256 12.92 -7.41 -16.27
C THR A 256 11.54 -6.85 -15.89
N ALA A 257 11.04 -5.88 -16.64
CA ALA A 257 9.70 -5.33 -16.44
C ALA A 257 9.10 -4.78 -17.73
N GLN A 258 7.77 -4.76 -17.80
CA GLN A 258 7.00 -4.08 -18.85
C GLN A 258 5.95 -3.19 -18.19
N VAL A 259 6.01 -1.91 -18.50
CA VAL A 259 5.12 -0.89 -17.94
C VAL A 259 4.29 -0.31 -19.07
N ALA A 260 2.96 -0.44 -18.98
CA ALA A 260 2.08 0.18 -19.94
C ALA A 260 2.16 1.71 -19.83
N LEU A 261 2.09 2.40 -20.97
CA LEU A 261 2.00 3.86 -21.02
C LEU A 261 0.57 4.24 -21.36
N THR A 262 -0.04 5.12 -20.57
CA THR A 262 -1.45 5.49 -20.69
C THR A 262 -1.64 6.98 -20.89
N ALA A 263 -2.76 7.37 -21.49
CA ALA A 263 -3.14 8.77 -21.66
C ALA A 263 -3.42 9.46 -20.31
N ASP A 264 -2.89 10.67 -20.14
CA ASP A 264 -3.11 11.52 -18.97
C ASP A 264 -4.53 12.12 -18.93
N ASN A 265 -5.08 12.46 -20.08
CA ASN A 265 -6.41 13.08 -20.18
C ASN A 265 -7.22 12.60 -21.39
N ASP A 266 -8.51 12.88 -21.36
CA ASP A 266 -9.41 12.68 -22.49
C ASP A 266 -9.06 13.63 -23.65
N VAL A 267 -9.04 13.12 -24.87
CA VAL A 267 -8.99 13.91 -26.11
C VAL A 267 -10.22 13.60 -26.96
N PRO A 268 -11.30 14.41 -26.83
CA PRO A 268 -12.51 14.22 -27.62
C PRO A 268 -12.25 14.42 -29.11
N ARG A 269 -13.04 13.74 -29.94
CA ARG A 269 -13.03 13.93 -31.39
C ARG A 269 -13.55 15.31 -31.78
N LEU A 270 -12.97 15.91 -32.81
CA LEU A 270 -13.49 17.09 -33.47
C LEU A 270 -14.86 16.79 -34.09
N SER A 271 -15.76 17.78 -34.07
CA SER A 271 -16.98 17.74 -34.86
C SER A 271 -16.66 17.86 -36.35
N VAL A 272 -17.59 17.46 -37.21
CA VAL A 272 -17.43 17.56 -38.69
C VAL A 272 -17.10 19.01 -39.12
N CYS A 273 -17.76 20.01 -38.53
CA CYS A 273 -17.44 21.41 -38.75
C CYS A 273 -16.02 21.77 -38.25
N GLY A 274 -15.61 21.23 -37.10
CA GLY A 274 -14.26 21.44 -36.56
C GLY A 274 -13.17 20.85 -37.45
N ILE A 275 -13.41 19.67 -38.04
CA ILE A 275 -12.50 19.05 -39.02
C ILE A 275 -12.40 19.93 -40.27
N PHE A 276 -13.54 20.40 -40.79
CA PHE A 276 -13.59 21.26 -41.98
C PHE A 276 -12.84 22.59 -41.78
N LEU A 277 -13.05 23.28 -40.66
CA LEU A 277 -12.33 24.51 -40.31
C LEU A 277 -10.83 24.28 -40.18
N ARG A 278 -10.41 23.14 -39.62
CA ARG A 278 -9.00 22.79 -39.48
C ARG A 278 -8.32 22.52 -40.83
N MET A 279 -9.02 21.89 -41.76
CA MET A 279 -8.53 21.71 -43.14
C MET A 279 -8.38 23.05 -43.86
N LEU A 280 -9.35 23.97 -43.71
CA LEU A 280 -9.25 25.32 -44.27
C LEU A 280 -8.05 26.09 -43.72
N ASN A 281 -7.84 26.06 -42.40
CA ASN A 281 -6.71 26.74 -41.78
C ASN A 281 -5.35 26.19 -42.21
N MET A 282 -5.22 24.86 -42.38
CA MET A 282 -3.98 24.25 -42.90
C MET A 282 -3.70 24.66 -44.35
N ALA A 283 -4.73 24.77 -45.19
CA ALA A 283 -4.60 25.20 -46.58
C ALA A 283 -4.18 26.69 -46.71
N THR A 284 -4.50 27.52 -45.72
CA THR A 284 -4.16 28.96 -45.72
C THR A 284 -2.87 29.30 -44.96
N SER A 285 -2.26 28.35 -44.26
CA SER A 285 -1.02 28.56 -43.47
C SER A 285 0.22 27.95 -44.12
N SER A 286 0.09 27.43 -45.35
CA SER A 286 1.17 26.88 -46.18
C SER A 286 1.72 27.85 -47.24
N GLU A 287 1.56 29.17 -47.03
CA GLU A 287 2.27 30.25 -47.75
C GLU A 287 3.31 30.91 -46.83
#